data_AF-A0A820MCI6-F1
#
_entry.id   AF-A0A820MCI6-F1
#
_cell.length_a   1.000
_cell.length_b   1.000
_cell.length_c   1.000
_cell.angle_alpha   90.00
_cell.angle_beta   90.00
_cell.angle_gamma   90.00
#
_symmetry.space_group_name_H-M   'P 1'
#
loop_
_entity.id
_entity.type
_entity.pdbx_description
1 polymer ?
#
loop_
_entity_poly.entity_id
_entity_poly.type
_entity_poly.pdbx_seq_one_letter_code
_entity_poly.pdbx_strand_id
1 'polypeptide(L)'
;GNDRVMKWMKGKKEGIIVAGGQGEGNGLTQLSSPLGVVVDQLDTVYVADDGNARIMRWPKGATQGSVIVGGNGGGGQSNQLNVPIGLSFDRRGNLYVVDFGNDRVQKFNIEFNGYAFYDCVRFFLPISLS
;
A
#
# COMPACT_ATOMS: atom_id res chain seq x y z
N GLY A 1 -13.17 -15.02 -2.04
CA GLY A 1 -11.76 -14.85 -1.62
C GLY A 1 -11.73 -14.89 -0.10
N ASN A 2 -10.55 -14.86 0.54
CA ASN A 2 -10.47 -14.71 2.00
C ASN A 2 -10.20 -13.25 2.41
N ASP A 3 -10.43 -12.30 1.51
CA ASP A 3 -10.37 -10.83 1.67
C ASP A 3 -9.27 -10.34 2.64
N ARG A 4 -8.06 -10.85 2.39
CA ARG A 4 -6.89 -10.63 3.23
C ARG A 4 -5.61 -10.72 2.43
N VAL A 5 -4.59 -10.02 2.92
CA VAL A 5 -3.21 -10.15 2.44
C VAL A 5 -2.43 -10.95 3.48
N MET A 6 -1.67 -11.96 3.01
CA MET A 6 -0.82 -12.78 3.86
C MET A 6 0.66 -12.61 3.51
N LYS A 7 1.51 -12.47 4.52
CA LYS A 7 2.97 -12.50 4.38
C LYS A 7 3.49 -13.88 4.76
N TRP A 8 4.20 -14.52 3.84
CA TRP A 8 4.84 -15.81 4.05
C TRP A 8 6.34 -15.63 4.20
N MET A 9 6.89 -16.08 5.32
CA MET A 9 8.33 -16.04 5.54
C MET A 9 8.98 -17.31 4.99
N LYS A 10 10.18 -17.18 4.42
CA LYS A 10 10.93 -18.30 3.85
C LYS A 10 11.06 -19.43 4.87
N GLY A 11 10.67 -20.64 4.47
CA GLY A 11 10.73 -21.84 5.32
C GLY A 11 9.61 -21.95 6.38
N LYS A 12 8.63 -21.04 6.42
CA LYS A 12 7.47 -21.18 7.28
C LYS A 12 6.33 -21.92 6.59
N LYS A 13 5.57 -22.70 7.37
CA LYS A 13 4.39 -23.44 6.93
C LYS A 13 3.08 -22.66 7.08
N GLU A 14 3.14 -21.51 7.75
CA GLU A 14 2.00 -20.62 7.98
C GLU A 14 2.40 -19.18 7.64
N GLY A 15 1.45 -18.45 7.04
CA GLY A 15 1.56 -17.02 6.79
C GLY A 15 0.89 -16.22 7.91
N ILE A 16 1.31 -14.96 8.05
CA ILE A 16 0.65 -14.00 8.93
C ILE A 16 -0.25 -13.07 8.12
N ILE A 17 -1.42 -12.71 8.65
CA ILE A 17 -2.28 -11.69 8.03
C ILE A 17 -1.63 -10.33 8.26
N VAL A 18 -1.49 -9.56 7.18
CA VAL A 18 -0.87 -8.22 7.20
C VAL A 18 -1.80 -7.10 6.74
N ALA A 19 -2.94 -7.44 6.15
CA ALA A 19 -4.04 -6.53 5.85
C ALA A 19 -5.35 -7.31 5.69
N GLY A 20 -6.47 -6.69 6.05
CA GLY A 20 -7.80 -7.33 6.03
C GLY A 20 -7.93 -8.46 7.05
N GLY A 21 -8.73 -9.48 6.71
CA GLY A 21 -8.87 -10.70 7.51
C GLY A 21 -10.01 -10.73 8.53
N GLN A 22 -10.84 -9.68 8.60
CA GLN A 22 -12.08 -9.65 9.40
C GLN A 22 -13.34 -9.85 8.53
N GLY A 23 -13.21 -10.69 7.50
CA GLY A 23 -14.25 -10.92 6.49
C GLY A 23 -14.29 -9.86 5.39
N GLU A 24 -15.15 -10.10 4.41
CA GLU A 24 -15.43 -9.15 3.34
C GLU A 24 -16.18 -7.93 3.89
N GLY A 25 -15.81 -6.74 3.44
CA GLY A 25 -16.53 -5.51 3.75
C GLY A 25 -15.72 -4.24 3.52
N ASN A 26 -16.29 -3.11 3.98
CA ASN A 26 -15.72 -1.77 3.79
C ASN A 26 -15.14 -1.17 5.08
N GLY A 27 -15.15 -1.91 6.20
CA GLY A 27 -14.49 -1.48 7.44
C GLY A 27 -12.97 -1.31 7.27
N LEU A 28 -12.33 -0.65 8.23
CA LEU A 28 -10.87 -0.44 8.21
C LEU A 28 -10.07 -1.72 8.50
N THR A 29 -10.73 -2.80 8.90
CA THR A 29 -10.14 -4.13 9.12
C THR A 29 -10.53 -5.14 8.02
N GLN A 30 -11.28 -4.68 7.03
CA GLN A 30 -11.89 -5.50 5.98
C GLN A 30 -11.42 -5.05 4.60
N LEU A 31 -11.50 -5.97 3.66
CA LEU A 31 -11.27 -5.75 2.23
C LEU A 31 -12.47 -6.35 1.47
N SER A 32 -12.66 -5.97 0.22
CA SER A 32 -13.56 -6.62 -0.71
C SER A 32 -12.86 -6.76 -2.06
N SER A 33 -12.64 -8.01 -2.47
CA SER A 33 -12.00 -8.36 -3.75
C SER A 33 -10.66 -7.65 -4.00
N PRO A 34 -9.68 -7.66 -3.07
CA PRO A 34 -8.42 -6.93 -3.28
C PRO A 34 -7.62 -7.51 -4.47
N LEU A 35 -7.18 -6.64 -5.39
CA LEU A 35 -6.54 -7.07 -6.66
C LEU A 35 -5.05 -6.75 -6.75
N GLY A 36 -4.57 -5.76 -5.99
CA GLY A 36 -3.19 -5.29 -6.06
C GLY A 36 -2.58 -5.11 -4.69
N VAL A 37 -1.28 -5.40 -4.56
CA VAL A 37 -0.52 -5.19 -3.33
C VAL A 37 0.89 -4.68 -3.65
N VAL A 38 1.35 -3.70 -2.87
CA VAL A 38 2.76 -3.28 -2.84
C VAL A 38 3.19 -3.10 -1.39
N VAL A 39 4.47 -3.33 -1.11
CA VAL A 39 5.05 -3.22 0.23
C VAL A 39 6.23 -2.27 0.19
N ASP A 40 6.31 -1.35 1.16
CA ASP A 40 7.46 -0.44 1.28
C ASP A 40 8.63 -1.06 2.07
N GLN A 41 9.72 -0.31 2.18
CA GLN A 41 10.92 -0.75 2.92
C GLN A 41 10.70 -0.88 4.44
N LEU A 42 9.62 -0.32 4.98
CA LEU A 42 9.24 -0.39 6.38
C LEU A 42 8.22 -1.53 6.65
N ASP A 43 7.97 -2.40 5.68
CA ASP A 43 6.91 -3.42 5.70
C ASP A 43 5.48 -2.83 5.81
N THR A 44 5.25 -1.59 5.38
CA THR A 44 3.90 -1.05 5.19
C THR A 44 3.29 -1.69 3.95
N VAL A 45 2.10 -2.26 4.10
CA VAL A 45 1.33 -2.90 3.02
C VAL A 45 0.33 -1.90 2.46
N TYR A 46 0.31 -1.76 1.14
CA TYR A 46 -0.68 -0.97 0.42
C TYR A 46 -1.49 -1.90 -0.46
N VAL A 47 -2.81 -1.79 -0.41
CA VAL A 47 -3.74 -2.72 -1.05
C VAL A 47 -4.71 -1.96 -1.93
N ALA A 48 -4.87 -2.40 -3.17
CA ALA A 48 -5.96 -1.96 -4.04
C ALA A 48 -7.21 -2.78 -3.68
N ASP A 49 -8.11 -2.13 -2.95
CA ASP A 49 -9.34 -2.69 -2.41
C ASP A 49 -10.48 -2.40 -3.39
N ASP A 50 -10.49 -3.17 -4.47
CA ASP A 50 -11.30 -2.97 -5.68
C ASP A 50 -12.80 -2.86 -5.39
N GLY A 51 -13.35 -3.82 -4.64
CA GLY A 51 -14.78 -3.83 -4.30
C GLY A 51 -15.24 -2.59 -3.52
N ASN A 52 -14.28 -1.87 -2.92
CA ASN A 52 -14.52 -0.62 -2.20
C ASN A 52 -13.99 0.63 -2.92
N ALA A 53 -13.49 0.50 -4.15
CA ALA A 53 -12.93 1.58 -4.97
C ALA A 53 -11.93 2.48 -4.21
N ARG A 54 -10.99 1.86 -3.47
CA ARG A 54 -10.06 2.58 -2.60
C ARG A 54 -8.69 1.92 -2.53
N ILE A 55 -7.68 2.71 -2.15
CA ILE A 55 -6.37 2.21 -1.76
C ILE A 55 -6.23 2.31 -0.25
N MET A 56 -5.91 1.18 0.37
CA MET A 56 -5.71 1.07 1.81
C MET A 56 -4.24 0.94 2.16
N ARG A 57 -3.84 1.49 3.31
CA ARG A 57 -2.49 1.41 3.89
C ARG A 57 -2.54 0.73 5.26
N TRP A 58 -1.69 -0.27 5.46
CA TRP A 58 -1.42 -0.93 6.74
C TRP A 58 0.07 -0.81 7.10
N PRO A 59 0.45 0.05 8.05
CA PRO A 59 1.77 0.00 8.66
C PRO A 59 2.06 -1.39 9.25
N LYS A 60 3.34 -1.76 9.31
CA LYS A 60 3.76 -3.04 9.92
C LYS A 60 3.18 -3.20 11.33
N GLY A 61 2.45 -4.29 11.55
CA GLY A 61 1.85 -4.61 12.85
C GLY A 61 0.56 -3.85 13.18
N ALA A 62 0.06 -3.02 12.27
CA ALA A 62 -1.23 -2.35 12.46
C ALA A 62 -2.38 -3.37 12.45
N THR A 63 -3.35 -3.18 13.35
CA THR A 63 -4.56 -4.03 13.45
C THR A 63 -5.67 -3.58 12.50
N GLN A 64 -5.59 -2.33 12.00
CA GLN A 64 -6.50 -1.75 11.02
C GLN A 64 -5.73 -0.86 10.05
N GLY A 65 -6.31 -0.66 8.87
CA GLY A 65 -5.74 0.17 7.83
C GLY A 65 -6.28 1.60 7.87
N SER A 66 -5.84 2.37 6.88
CA SER A 66 -6.36 3.71 6.60
C SER A 66 -6.56 3.86 5.09
N VAL A 67 -7.62 4.55 4.70
CA VAL A 67 -7.84 4.93 3.30
C VAL A 67 -6.87 6.06 2.96
N ILE A 68 -6.09 5.90 1.91
CA ILE A 68 -5.13 6.91 1.45
C ILE A 68 -5.50 7.52 0.08
N VAL A 69 -6.32 6.82 -0.70
CA VAL A 69 -6.84 7.26 -2.01
C VAL A 69 -8.21 6.62 -2.22
N GLY A 70 -9.17 7.35 -2.80
CA GLY A 70 -10.52 6.83 -3.08
C GLY A 70 -11.38 6.67 -1.83
N GLY A 71 -12.35 5.75 -1.87
CA GLY A 71 -13.27 5.47 -0.75
C GLY A 71 -14.45 6.43 -0.61
N ASN A 72 -14.61 7.35 -1.56
CA ASN A 72 -15.69 8.33 -1.68
C ASN A 72 -16.68 7.98 -2.81
N GLY A 73 -16.88 6.68 -3.03
CA GLY A 73 -17.67 6.12 -4.13
C GLY A 73 -16.85 5.88 -5.40
N GLY A 74 -17.27 4.87 -6.17
CA GLY A 74 -16.65 4.57 -7.47
C GLY A 74 -16.97 5.63 -8.51
N GLY A 75 -15.98 6.04 -9.31
CA GLY A 75 -16.20 7.04 -10.36
C GLY A 75 -14.92 7.60 -10.99
N GLY A 76 -15.09 8.58 -11.87
CA GLY A 76 -14.02 9.16 -12.69
C GLY A 76 -13.44 10.48 -12.17
N GLN A 77 -13.92 11.01 -11.05
CA GLN A 77 -13.35 12.24 -10.47
C GLN A 77 -11.91 12.01 -10.01
N SER A 78 -11.14 13.08 -9.78
CA SER A 78 -9.72 13.02 -9.42
C SER A 78 -9.46 12.37 -8.06
N ASN A 79 -10.45 12.36 -7.17
CA ASN A 79 -10.39 11.68 -5.88
C ASN A 79 -11.11 10.33 -5.88
N GLN A 80 -11.72 9.91 -6.99
CA GLN A 80 -12.42 8.64 -7.15
C GLN A 80 -11.58 7.63 -7.93
N LEU A 81 -11.89 6.35 -7.71
CA LEU A 81 -11.33 5.23 -8.44
C LEU A 81 -12.47 4.38 -9.01
N ASN A 82 -12.18 3.61 -10.03
CA ASN A 82 -13.04 2.60 -10.62
C ASN A 82 -12.19 1.39 -11.00
N VAL A 83 -12.40 0.27 -10.31
CA VAL A 83 -11.60 -0.95 -10.49
C VAL A 83 -10.09 -0.72 -10.35
N PRO A 84 -9.57 -0.26 -9.18
CA PRO A 84 -8.13 -0.15 -8.98
C PRO A 84 -7.50 -1.55 -8.92
N ILE A 85 -6.56 -1.84 -9.82
CA ILE A 85 -5.97 -3.19 -9.94
C ILE A 85 -4.49 -3.28 -9.58
N GLY A 86 -3.76 -2.16 -9.61
CA GLY A 86 -2.30 -2.17 -9.53
C GLY A 86 -1.76 -0.93 -8.86
N LEU A 87 -0.66 -1.12 -8.12
CA LEU A 87 0.01 -0.09 -7.34
C LEU A 87 1.53 -0.14 -7.58
N SER A 88 2.17 1.01 -7.67
CA SER A 88 3.63 1.11 -7.67
C SER A 88 4.08 2.45 -7.10
N PHE A 89 5.27 2.48 -6.51
CA PHE A 89 5.90 3.70 -6.02
C PHE A 89 7.05 4.12 -6.93
N ASP A 90 7.18 5.42 -7.20
CA ASP A 90 8.43 5.96 -7.73
C ASP A 90 9.47 6.20 -6.61
N ARG A 91 10.71 6.51 -7.01
CA ARG A 91 11.81 6.77 -6.07
C ARG A 91 11.60 7.99 -5.16
N ARG A 92 10.63 8.85 -5.47
CA ARG A 92 10.26 10.01 -4.66
C ARG A 92 9.08 9.70 -3.74
N GLY A 93 8.58 8.47 -3.72
CA GLY A 93 7.47 8.05 -2.87
C GLY A 93 6.10 8.38 -3.46
N ASN A 94 5.99 8.81 -4.72
CA ASN A 94 4.66 9.00 -5.31
C ASN A 94 4.04 7.64 -5.64
N LEU A 95 2.77 7.48 -5.28
CA LEU A 95 1.99 6.29 -5.61
C LEU A 95 1.36 6.45 -7.00
N TYR A 96 1.55 5.45 -7.84
CA TYR A 96 0.86 5.29 -9.11
C TYR A 96 -0.19 4.20 -8.94
N VAL A 97 -1.43 4.51 -9.33
CA VAL A 97 -2.57 3.60 -9.26
C VAL A 97 -3.05 3.33 -10.68
N VAL A 98 -3.16 2.06 -11.04
CA VAL A 98 -3.83 1.62 -12.27
C VAL A 98 -5.33 1.60 -11.99
N ASP A 99 -6.01 2.65 -12.45
CA ASP A 99 -7.44 2.89 -12.27
C ASP A 99 -8.19 2.31 -13.48
N PHE A 100 -8.26 0.98 -13.53
CA PHE A 100 -8.53 0.21 -14.73
C PHE A 100 -9.90 0.51 -15.34
N GLY A 101 -10.94 0.62 -14.52
CA GLY A 101 -12.29 0.91 -14.99
C GLY A 101 -12.47 2.34 -15.51
N ASN A 102 -11.46 3.20 -15.35
CA ASN A 102 -11.41 4.55 -15.92
C ASN A 102 -10.36 4.67 -17.03
N ASP A 103 -9.76 3.57 -17.49
CA ASP A 103 -8.73 3.53 -18.55
C ASP A 103 -7.57 4.51 -18.32
N ARG A 104 -7.15 4.70 -17.05
CA ARG A 104 -6.13 5.69 -16.68
C ARG A 104 -5.16 5.19 -15.62
N VAL A 105 -4.04 5.92 -15.52
CA VAL A 105 -3.11 5.81 -14.40
C VAL A 105 -3.11 7.14 -13.66
N GLN A 106 -3.33 7.11 -12.35
CA GLN A 106 -3.32 8.29 -11.50
C GLN A 106 -2.09 8.30 -10.60
N LYS A 107 -1.53 9.49 -10.37
CA LYS A 107 -0.37 9.72 -9.51
C LYS A 107 -0.81 10.49 -8.28
N PHE A 108 -0.47 9.99 -7.10
CA PHE A 108 -0.74 10.62 -5.82
C PHE A 108 0.55 10.90 -5.08
N ASN A 109 0.68 12.14 -4.59
CA ASN A 109 1.71 12.48 -3.62
C ASN A 109 1.18 12.08 -2.24
N ILE A 110 1.71 10.99 -1.71
CA ILE A 110 1.38 10.49 -0.38
C ILE A 110 2.64 10.42 0.46
N GLU A 111 2.50 10.49 1.77
CA GLU A 111 3.62 10.23 2.69
C GLU A 111 4.05 8.76 2.57
N PHE A 112 5.12 8.54 1.80
CA PHE A 112 5.83 7.27 1.75
C PHE A 112 6.99 7.33 2.74
N ASN A 113 6.91 6.54 3.80
CA ASN A 113 7.91 6.55 4.87
C ASN A 113 9.15 5.72 4.55
N GLY A 114 9.27 5.18 3.33
CA GLY A 114 10.53 4.64 2.86
C GLY A 114 11.47 5.80 2.61
N TYR A 115 12.22 6.19 3.65
CA TYR A 115 13.25 7.23 3.68
C TYR A 115 13.79 7.50 2.28
N ALA A 116 13.66 8.75 1.82
CA ALA A 116 14.36 9.24 0.64
C ALA A 116 15.75 8.63 0.66
N PHE A 117 16.06 7.83 -0.37
CA PHE A 117 17.33 7.13 -0.54
C PHE A 117 18.42 7.95 0.12
N TYR A 118 19.13 7.39 1.10
CA TYR A 118 20.37 7.97 1.61
C TYR A 118 21.07 8.62 0.43
N ASP A 119 21.18 9.95 0.47
CA ASP A 119 21.99 10.68 -0.47
C ASP A 119 23.32 9.92 -0.51
N CYS A 120 23.78 9.52 -1.70
CA CYS A 120 24.98 8.69 -1.85
C CYS A 120 26.25 9.47 -1.45
N VAL A 121 26.11 10.56 -0.72
CA VAL A 121 27.17 11.45 -0.28
C VAL A 121 26.93 11.81 1.19
N ARG A 122 27.51 11.01 2.09
CA ARG A 122 28.17 11.40 3.36
C ARG A 122 28.18 10.26 4.37
N PHE A 123 29.06 9.28 4.12
CA PHE A 123 29.79 8.65 5.22
C PHE A 123 31.17 9.30 5.28
N PHE A 124 31.31 10.34 6.11
CA PHE A 124 32.59 10.65 6.74
C PHE A 124 32.36 10.55 8.24
N LEU A 125 32.75 9.41 8.82
CA LEU A 125 32.99 9.33 10.25
C LEU A 125 34.35 10.02 10.51
N PRO A 126 34.46 10.96 11.46
CA PRO A 126 35.77 11.36 11.94
C PRO A 126 36.37 10.19 12.71
N ILE A 127 37.48 9.65 12.20
CA ILE A 127 38.37 8.80 12.98
C ILE A 127 39.01 9.72 14.03
N SER A 128 38.66 9.57 15.31
CA SER A 128 39.53 10.02 16.39
C SER A 128 40.60 8.96 16.60
N LEU A 129 41.83 9.23 16.17
CA LEU A 129 42.99 8.51 16.68
C LEU A 129 43.29 9.04 18.10
N SER A 130 43.65 8.10 18.97
CA SER A 130 44.11 8.30 20.35
C SER A 130 45.27 9.27 20.46
#